data_AF-A0A800AFB8-F1
#
_entry.id   AF-A0A800AFB8-F1
#
_cell.length_a   1.000
_cell.length_b   1.000
_cell.length_c   1.000
_cell.angle_alpha   90.00
_cell.angle_beta   90.00
_cell.angle_gamma   90.00
#
_symmetry.space_group_name_H-M   'P 1'
#
loop_
_entity.id
_entity.type
_entity.pdbx_description
1 polymer ?
#
loop_
_entity_poly.entity_id
_entity_poly.type
_entity_poly.pdbx_seq_one_letter_code
_entity_poly.pdbx_strand_id
1 'polypeptide(L)' 'KSIELKREIGDRTGLALTLHNMGWAAMCQKDFSKALEYFTQSRDIYIEIKLPKNVAKEEDMIAQVKLQMSK' A
#
# COMPACT_ATOMS: atom_id res chain seq x y z
N LYS A 1 -25.67 5.73 9.56
CA LYS A 1 -25.46 5.38 8.12
C LYS A 1 -24.33 6.15 7.43
N SER A 2 -24.33 7.49 7.27
CA SER A 2 -23.18 8.17 6.59
C SER A 2 -21.90 8.26 7.47
N ILE A 3 -22.04 8.43 8.78
CA ILE A 3 -20.91 8.59 9.71
C ILE A 3 -20.11 7.28 9.85
N GLU A 4 -20.79 6.14 9.97
CA GLU A 4 -20.15 4.83 10.07
C GLU A 4 -19.34 4.50 8.81
N LEU A 5 -19.89 4.78 7.62
CA LEU A 5 -19.18 4.57 6.36
C LEU A 5 -17.92 5.45 6.25
N LYS A 6 -18.00 6.72 6.66
CA LYS A 6 -16.83 7.61 6.68
C LYS A 6 -15.76 7.13 7.65
N ARG A 7 -16.16 6.59 8.80
CA ARG A 7 -15.26 6.01 9.79
C ARG A 7 -14.56 4.78 9.25
N GLU A 8 -15.29 3.84 8.66
CA GLU A 8 -14.74 2.62 8.08
C GLU A 8 -13.75 2.92 6.93
N ILE A 9 -14.08 3.88 6.06
CA ILE A 9 -13.16 4.35 5.01
C ILE A 9 -11.91 5.00 5.61
N GLY A 10 -12.07 5.83 6.64
CA GLY A 10 -10.95 6.47 7.34
C GLY A 10 -10.01 5.47 7.99
N ASP A 11 -10.57 4.50 8.71
CA ASP A 11 -9.81 3.44 9.39
C ASP A 11 -9.05 2.58 8.38
N ARG A 12 -9.68 2.18 7.26
CA ARG A 12 -9.02 1.46 6.17
C ARG A 12 -7.94 2.29 5.46
N THR A 13 -8.18 3.58 5.25
CA THR A 13 -7.18 4.48 4.66
C THR A 13 -5.94 4.59 5.56
N GLY A 14 -6.13 4.70 6.87
CA GLY A 14 -5.03 4.71 7.84
C GLY A 14 -4.24 3.41 7.85
N LEU A 15 -4.91 2.27 7.75
CA LEU A 15 -4.26 0.96 7.65
C LEU A 15 -3.42 0.85 6.36
N ALA A 16 -4.00 1.21 5.21
CA ALA A 16 -3.28 1.18 3.94
C ALA A 16 -2.04 2.09 3.96
N LEU A 17 -2.17 3.32 4.48
CA LEU A 17 -1.02 4.22 4.61
C LEU A 17 0.07 3.67 5.54
N THR A 18 -0.32 2.99 6.62
CA THR A 18 0.64 2.33 7.52
C THR A 18 1.41 1.23 6.77
N LEU A 19 0.71 0.39 6.01
CA LEU A 19 1.32 -0.64 5.18
C LEU A 19 2.25 -0.05 4.11
N HIS A 20 1.85 1.03 3.44
CA HIS A 20 2.72 1.76 2.51
C HIS A 20 4.04 2.20 3.16
N ASN A 21 3.96 2.77 4.36
CA ASN A 21 5.15 3.21 5.09
C ASN A 21 6.04 2.02 5.51
N MET A 22 5.44 0.89 5.88
CA MET A 22 6.18 -0.35 6.15
C MET A 22 6.87 -0.89 4.89
N GLY A 23 6.22 -0.81 3.73
CA GLY A 23 6.82 -1.15 2.43
C GLY A 23 8.05 -0.29 2.13
N TRP A 24 7.96 1.01 2.38
CA TRP A 24 9.10 1.93 2.25
C TRP A 24 10.24 1.61 3.24
N ALA A 25 9.90 1.34 4.50
CA ALA A 25 10.90 0.96 5.50
C ALA A 25 11.62 -0.35 5.13
N ALA A 26 10.89 -1.33 4.57
CA ALA A 26 11.45 -2.57 4.07
C ALA A 26 12.34 -2.34 2.83
N MET A 27 11.94 -1.46 1.90
CA MET A 27 12.77 -1.01 0.77
C MET A 27 14.12 -0.44 1.24
N CYS A 28 14.10 0.43 2.26
CA CYS A 28 15.33 1.00 2.83
C CYS A 28 16.24 -0.06 3.46
N GLN A 29 15.65 -1.12 4.02
CA GLN A 29 16.36 -2.28 4.57
C GLN A 29 16.81 -3.28 3.51
N LYS A 30 16.49 -3.05 2.23
CA LYS A 30 16.69 -3.99 1.10
C LYS A 30 15.95 -5.31 1.27
N ASP A 31 14.95 -5.37 2.15
CA ASP A 31 14.03 -6.50 2.28
C ASP A 31 12.92 -6.35 1.24
N PHE A 32 13.27 -6.60 -0.02
CA PHE A 32 12.36 -6.39 -1.15
C PHE A 32 11.16 -7.34 -1.14
N SER A 33 11.31 -8.53 -0.57
CA SER A 33 10.20 -9.48 -0.40
C SER A 33 9.12 -8.90 0.52
N LYS A 34 9.50 -8.40 1.71
CA LYS A 34 8.52 -7.74 2.60
C LYS A 34 8.00 -6.43 2.02
N ALA A 35 8.84 -5.65 1.34
CA ALA A 35 8.40 -4.42 0.70
C ALA A 35 7.27 -4.69 -0.31
N LEU A 36 7.46 -5.71 -1.16
CA LEU A 36 6.47 -6.12 -2.14
C LEU A 36 5.16 -6.55 -1.47
N GLU A 37 5.25 -7.32 -0.38
CA GLU A 37 4.10 -7.76 0.39
C GLU A 37 3.31 -6.58 0.98
N TYR A 38 3.98 -5.65 1.66
CA TYR A 38 3.33 -4.49 2.28
C TYR A 38 2.69 -3.54 1.26
N PHE A 39 3.36 -3.25 0.15
CA PHE A 39 2.76 -2.43 -0.91
C PHE A 39 1.56 -3.13 -1.57
N THR A 40 1.61 -4.45 -1.70
CA THR A 40 0.49 -5.25 -2.24
C THR A 40 -0.73 -5.19 -1.30
N GLN A 41 -0.52 -5.39 0.00
CA GLN A 41 -1.61 -5.28 0.99
C GLN A 41 -2.20 -3.85 1.05
N SER A 42 -1.35 -2.81 0.99
CA SER A 42 -1.81 -1.42 0.90
C SER A 42 -2.69 -1.20 -0.33
N ARG A 43 -2.25 -1.68 -1.50
CA ARG A 43 -2.98 -1.57 -2.77
C ARG A 43 -4.36 -2.23 -2.67
N ASP A 44 -4.43 -3.43 -2.13
CA ASP A 44 -5.68 -4.20 -2.08
C ASP A 44 -6.72 -3.49 -1.19
N ILE A 45 -6.30 -2.88 -0.08
CA ILE A 45 -7.19 -2.05 0.75
C ILE A 45 -7.67 -0.82 -0.03
N TYR A 46 -6.78 -0.13 -0.76
CA TYR A 46 -7.18 1.02 -1.59
C TYR A 46 -8.15 0.66 -2.71
N ILE A 47 -8.08 -0.58 -3.24
CA ILE A 47 -9.07 -1.13 -4.17
C ILE A 47 -10.42 -1.30 -3.46
N GLU A 48 -10.45 -1.90 -2.26
CA GLU A 48 -11.68 -2.11 -1.48
C GLU A 48 -12.43 -0.81 -1.19
N ILE A 49 -11.71 0.26 -0.84
CA ILE A 49 -12.29 1.58 -0.53
C ILE A 49 -12.43 2.49 -1.76
N LYS A 50 -12.16 1.97 -2.97
CA LYS A 50 -12.34 2.65 -4.26
C LYS A 50 -11.55 3.96 -4.38
N LEU A 51 -10.28 3.95 -3.98
CA LEU A 51 -9.35 5.08 -4.10
C LEU A 51 -8.31 4.84 -5.22
N PRO A 52 -8.66 5.02 -6.50
CA PRO A 52 -7.82 4.62 -7.63
C PRO A 52 -6.49 5.38 -7.73
N LYS A 53 -6.43 6.62 -7.23
CA LYS A 53 -5.18 7.40 -7.20
C LYS A 53 -4.12 6.74 -6.32
N ASN A 54 -4.55 6.15 -5.21
CA ASN A 54 -3.66 5.49 -4.27
C ASN A 54 -3.23 4.12 -4.81
N VAL A 55 -4.13 3.40 -5.48
CA VAL A 55 -3.81 2.14 -6.18
C VAL A 55 -2.67 2.34 -7.18
N ALA A 56 -2.77 3.35 -8.06
CA ALA A 56 -1.72 3.64 -9.04
C ALA A 56 -0.37 3.93 -8.38
N LYS A 57 -0.36 4.68 -7.27
CA LYS A 57 0.86 4.93 -6.50
C LYS A 57 1.48 3.64 -5.95
N GLU A 58 0.66 2.73 -5.41
CA GLU A 58 1.19 1.44 -4.92
C GLU A 58 1.70 0.55 -6.06
N GLU A 59 1.05 0.57 -7.23
CA GLU A 59 1.52 -0.16 -8.40
C GLU A 59 2.89 0.34 -8.89
N ASP A 60 3.11 1.66 -8.89
CA ASP A 60 4.41 2.26 -9.19
C ASP A 60 5.49 1.81 -8.20
N MET A 61 5.16 1.77 -6.89
CA MET A 61 6.07 1.28 -5.86
C MET A 61 6.40 -0.20 -6.04
N ILE A 62 5.39 -1.03 -6.30
CA ILE A 62 5.55 -2.48 -6.57
C ILE A 62 6.45 -2.71 -7.79
N ALA A 63 6.25 -1.94 -8.87
CA ALA A 63 7.09 -2.03 -10.06
C ALA A 63 8.56 -1.68 -9.74
N GLN A 64 8.79 -0.62 -8.96
CA GLN A 64 10.14 -0.26 -8.51
C GLN A 64 10.78 -1.35 -7.67
N VAL A 65 10.06 -1.96 -6.72
CA VAL A 65 10.57 -3.06 -5.90
C VAL A 65 11.01 -4.23 -6.77
N LYS A 66 10.17 -4.64 -7.72
CA LYS A 66 10.48 -5.73 -8.65
C LYS A 66 11.72 -5.45 -9.49
N LEU A 67 11.89 -4.21 -9.95
CA LEU A 67 13.09 -3.80 -10.69
C LEU A 67 14.37 -3.85 -9.83
N GLN A 68 14.27 -3.61 -8.52
CA GLN A 68 15.42 -3.74 -7.61
C GLN A 68 15.72 -5.20 -7.27
N MET A 69 14.71 -6.07 -7.24
CA MET A 69 14.89 -7.53 -7.04
C MET A 69 15.57 -8.22 -8.23
N SER A 70 15.41 -7.67 -9.44
CA SER A 70 16.01 -8.23 -10.67
C SER A 70 17.45 -7.77 -10.93
N LYS A 71 18.03 -6.93 -10.07
CA LYS A 71 19.42 -6.45 -10.17
C LYS A 71 20.33 -7.30 -9.29
#